data_AF-A0A0S9LPJ4-F1
#
_entry.id   AF-A0A0S9LPJ4-F1
#
_cell.length_a   1.000
_cell.length_b   1.000
_cell.length_c   1.000
_cell.angle_alpha   90.00
_cell.angle_beta   90.00
_cell.angle_gamma   90.00
#
_symmetry.space_group_name_H-M   'P 1'
#
loop_
_entity.id
_entity.type
_entity.pdbx_description
1 polymer ?
#
loop_
_entity_poly.entity_id
_entity_poly.type
_entity_poly.pdbx_seq_one_letter_code
_entity_poly.pdbx_strand_id
1 'polypeptide(L)'
;MPHQIRTATADEADPACAVLHASITHCCVDDHHGDPVALDAWLRNKTPAQLRAWILSPHHHAITAFAGGRPGRWHGAHSPGSPTP
;
A
#
# COMPACT_ATOMS: atom_id res chain seq x y z
N MET A 1 17.92 -13.04 -1.55
CA MET A 1 17.42 -11.81 -0.88
C MET A 1 16.47 -12.23 0.23
N PRO A 2 16.80 -12.07 1.52
CA PRO A 2 15.90 -12.48 2.57
C PRO A 2 14.69 -11.54 2.64
N HIS A 3 13.51 -12.15 2.82
CA HIS A 3 12.28 -11.46 3.17
C HIS A 3 12.09 -11.56 4.69
N GLN A 4 11.59 -10.50 5.31
CA GLN A 4 11.25 -10.50 6.74
C GLN A 4 9.82 -10.01 6.92
N ILE A 5 9.09 -10.66 7.81
CA ILE A 5 7.75 -10.25 8.23
C ILE A 5 7.83 -9.88 9.72
N ARG A 6 7.32 -8.71 10.09
CA ARG A 6 7.28 -8.26 11.50
C ARG A 6 6.09 -7.35 11.77
N THR A 7 5.76 -7.18 13.04
CA THR A 7 4.79 -6.17 13.48
C THR A 7 5.21 -4.78 12.98
N ALA A 8 4.23 -4.06 12.46
CA ALA A 8 4.42 -2.70 11.98
C ALA A 8 4.62 -1.73 13.14
N THR A 9 5.42 -0.70 12.93
CA THR A 9 5.56 0.41 13.88
C THR A 9 4.87 1.67 13.35
N ALA A 10 4.55 2.59 14.25
CA ALA A 10 3.87 3.84 13.88
C ALA A 10 4.66 4.70 12.88
N ASP A 11 5.99 4.55 12.86
CA ASP A 11 6.90 5.27 11.96
C ASP A 11 6.87 4.73 10.52
N GLU A 12 6.22 3.58 10.32
CA GLU A 12 6.01 2.97 9.01
C GLU A 12 4.70 3.40 8.37
N ALA A 13 3.91 4.26 9.03
CA ALA A 13 2.60 4.67 8.54
C ALA A 13 2.66 5.33 7.15
N ASP A 14 3.63 6.22 6.90
CA ASP A 14 3.82 6.86 5.59
C ASP A 14 4.19 5.86 4.47
N PRO A 15 5.27 5.05 4.59
CA PRO A 15 5.61 4.09 3.55
C PRO A 15 4.53 2.99 3.39
N ALA A 16 3.88 2.56 4.48
CA ALA A 16 2.77 1.61 4.41
C ALA A 16 1.54 2.21 3.71
N CYS A 17 1.26 3.50 3.92
CA CYS A 17 0.17 4.20 3.23
C CYS A 17 0.40 4.25 1.71
N ALA A 18 1.63 4.51 1.28
CA ALA A 18 1.98 4.50 -0.13
C ALA A 18 1.80 3.11 -0.76
N VAL A 19 2.24 2.05 -0.07
CA VAL A 19 2.03 0.66 -0.53
C VAL A 19 0.53 0.35 -0.60
N LEU A 20 -0.24 0.71 0.42
CA LEU A 20 -1.68 0.47 0.48
C LEU A 20 -2.43 1.17 -0.66
N HIS A 21 -2.08 2.43 -0.96
CA HIS A 21 -2.65 3.17 -2.09
C HIS A 21 -2.34 2.47 -3.42
N ALA A 22 -1.09 2.08 -3.64
CA ALA A 22 -0.71 1.39 -4.86
C ALA A 22 -1.45 0.06 -5.03
N SER A 23 -1.62 -0.71 -3.96
CA SER A 23 -2.37 -1.96 -3.97
C SER A 23 -3.85 -1.73 -4.29
N ILE A 24 -4.49 -0.75 -3.64
CA ILE A 24 -5.91 -0.42 -3.89
C ILE A 24 -6.10 0.03 -5.34
N THR A 25 -5.26 0.93 -5.84
CA THR A 25 -5.36 1.42 -7.23
C THR A 25 -5.20 0.28 -8.24
N HIS A 26 -4.26 -0.65 -8.00
CA HIS A 26 -4.07 -1.80 -8.88
C HIS A 26 -5.30 -2.72 -8.88
N CYS A 27 -5.77 -3.15 -7.70
CA CYS A 27 -6.90 -4.06 -7.60
C CYS A 27 -8.22 -3.44 -8.10
N CYS A 28 -8.41 -2.13 -7.92
CA CYS A 28 -9.62 -1.42 -8.37
C CYS A 28 -9.83 -1.49 -9.89
N VAL A 29 -8.76 -1.62 -10.68
CA VAL A 29 -8.88 -1.83 -12.14
C VAL A 29 -9.58 -3.15 -12.43
N ASP A 30 -9.21 -4.22 -11.73
CA ASP A 30 -9.78 -5.56 -11.96
C ASP A 30 -11.18 -5.67 -11.32
N ASP A 31 -11.38 -5.12 -10.13
CA ASP A 31 -12.63 -5.24 -9.36
C ASP A 31 -13.74 -4.28 -9.80
N HIS A 32 -13.35 -3.10 -10.30
CA HIS A 32 -14.27 -1.98 -10.58
C HIS A 32 -14.00 -1.31 -11.93
N HIS A 33 -13.21 -1.93 -12.81
CA HIS A 33 -12.89 -1.40 -14.14
C HIS A 33 -12.29 0.02 -14.11
N GLY A 34 -11.59 0.35 -13.02
CA GLY A 34 -10.96 1.66 -12.85
C GLY A 34 -11.94 2.80 -12.60
N ASP A 35 -13.15 2.52 -12.07
CA ASP A 35 -14.13 3.56 -11.70
C ASP A 35 -13.51 4.55 -10.68
N PRO A 36 -13.37 5.84 -11.05
CA PRO A 36 -12.76 6.84 -10.18
C PRO A 36 -13.58 7.11 -8.91
N VAL A 37 -14.91 6.91 -8.93
CA VAL A 37 -15.76 7.10 -7.75
C VAL A 37 -15.53 6.00 -6.73
N ALA A 38 -15.44 4.74 -7.20
CA ALA A 38 -15.11 3.60 -6.36
C ALA A 38 -13.70 3.76 -5.78
N LEU A 39 -12.72 4.15 -6.60
CA LEU A 39 -11.34 4.38 -6.15
C LEU A 39 -11.25 5.47 -5.07
N ASP A 40 -11.88 6.62 -5.28
CA ASP A 40 -11.91 7.71 -4.28
C ASP A 40 -12.53 7.24 -2.96
N ALA A 41 -13.64 6.50 -3.02
CA ALA A 41 -14.28 5.94 -1.83
C ALA A 41 -13.34 5.01 -1.04
N TRP A 42 -12.60 4.13 -1.72
CA TRP A 42 -11.64 3.22 -1.08
C TRP A 42 -10.44 3.94 -0.47
N LEU A 43 -9.94 5.00 -1.10
CA LEU A 43 -8.76 5.76 -0.67
C LEU A 43 -9.08 6.84 0.37
N ARG A 44 -10.34 7.29 0.50
CA ARG A 44 -10.76 8.43 1.32
C ARG A 44 -10.22 8.44 2.75
N ASN A 45 -10.19 7.27 3.41
CA ASN A 45 -9.69 7.14 4.78
C ASN A 45 -8.28 6.55 4.88
N LYS A 46 -7.61 6.26 3.76
CA LYS A 46 -6.26 5.69 3.77
C LYS A 46 -5.24 6.81 3.85
N THR A 47 -5.24 7.58 4.92
CA THR A 47 -4.24 8.63 5.14
C THR A 47 -3.12 8.11 6.05
N PRO A 48 -1.89 8.66 6.00
CA PRO A 48 -0.84 8.26 6.94
C PRO A 48 -1.25 8.43 8.41
N ALA A 49 -1.99 9.49 8.73
CA ALA A 49 -2.51 9.72 10.07
C ALA A 49 -3.50 8.62 10.51
N GLN A 50 -4.44 8.24 9.62
CA GLN A 50 -5.40 7.17 9.91
C GLN A 50 -4.71 5.81 10.03
N LEU A 51 -3.72 5.54 9.18
CA LEU A 51 -2.93 4.31 9.25
C LEU A 51 -2.11 4.24 10.55
N ARG A 52 -1.50 5.35 10.98
CA ARG A 52 -0.82 5.43 12.28
C ARG A 52 -1.76 5.13 13.44
N ALA A 53 -2.97 5.68 13.42
CA ALA A 53 -3.99 5.40 14.42
C ALA A 53 -4.40 3.92 14.42
N TRP A 54 -4.51 3.29 13.25
CA TRP A 54 -4.78 1.86 13.15
C TRP A 54 -3.62 1.00 13.65
N ILE A 55 -2.38 1.34 13.33
CA ILE A 55 -1.19 0.60 13.79
C ILE A 55 -1.09 0.65 15.32
N LEU A 56 -1.43 1.79 15.94
CA LEU A 56 -1.38 1.97 17.40
C LEU A 56 -2.62 1.45 18.13
N SER A 57 -3.68 1.08 17.41
CA SER A 57 -4.92 0.62 18.02
C SER A 57 -4.71 -0.75 18.70
N PRO A 58 -5.15 -0.93 19.96
CA PRO A 58 -5.08 -2.23 20.63
C PRO A 58 -6.01 -3.28 19.99
N HIS A 59 -6.94 -2.85 19.13
CA HIS A 59 -7.88 -3.73 18.44
C HIS A 59 -7.38 -4.18 17.06
N HIS A 60 -6.25 -3.66 16.58
CA HIS A 60 -5.70 -3.99 15.27
C HIS A 60 -4.30 -4.59 15.44
N HIS A 61 -3.97 -5.56 14.58
CA HIS A 61 -2.63 -6.11 14.49
C HIS A 61 -2.05 -5.87 13.09
N ALA A 62 -1.16 -4.88 12.99
CA ALA A 62 -0.54 -4.51 11.73
C ALA A 62 0.80 -5.25 11.54
N ILE A 63 1.01 -5.82 10.35
CA ILE A 63 2.20 -6.59 9.98
C ILE A 63 2.76 -6.01 8.68
N THR A 64 4.07 -5.82 8.62
CA THR A 64 4.79 -5.31 7.45
C THR A 64 5.80 -6.34 6.95
N ALA A 65 5.85 -6.52 5.62
CA ALA A 65 6.85 -7.33 4.95
C ALA A 65 7.98 -6.46 4.36
N PHE A 66 9.21 -6.90 4.51
CA PHE A 66 10.43 -6.22 4.09
C PHE A 66 11.18 -7.10 3.10
N ALA A 67 11.50 -6.55 1.94
CA ALA A 67 12.42 -7.17 0.98
C ALA A 67 13.78 -6.44 1.07
N GLY A 68 14.85 -7.16 1.40
CA GLY A 68 16.21 -6.58 1.38
C GLY A 68 16.55 -5.64 2.54
N GLY A 69 15.90 -5.79 3.71
CA GLY A 69 16.31 -5.10 4.96
C GLY A 69 15.93 -3.62 5.08
N ARG A 70 15.15 -3.07 4.14
CA ARG A 70 14.55 -1.73 4.22
C ARG A 70 13.03 -1.83 4.07
N PRO A 71 12.21 -0.98 4.73
CA PRO A 71 10.78 -0.92 4.47
C PRO A 71 10.58 -0.75 2.98
N GLY A 72 9.77 -1.63 2.38
CA GLY A 72 9.61 -1.71 0.94
C GLY A 72 9.23 -0.35 0.38
N ARG A 73 10.18 0.35 -0.24
CA ARG A 73 9.86 1.41 -1.19
C ARG A 73 9.09 0.71 -2.32
N TRP A 74 7.83 1.08 -2.51
CA TRP A 74 7.12 0.69 -3.73
C TRP A 74 7.87 1.29 -4.91
N HIS A 75 8.58 0.45 -5.67
CA HIS A 75 9.01 0.77 -7.02
C HIS A 75 7.84 0.39 -7.91
N GLY A 76 7.15 1.40 -8.44
CA GLY A 76 6.00 1.16 -9.31
C GLY A 76 6.34 0.19 -10.41
N ALA A 77 5.47 -0.81 -10.61
CA ALA A 77 5.55 -1.71 -11.73
C ALA A 77 5.42 -0.88 -13.02
N HIS A 78 6.52 -0.66 -13.72
CA HIS A 78 6.46 -0.36 -15.14
C HIS A 78 6.22 -1.69 -15.85
N SER A 79 5.08 -1.82 -16.53
CA SER A 79 4.89 -2.89 -17.50
C SER A 79 5.91 -2.69 -18.63
N PRO A 80 6.78 -3.68 -18.95
CA PRO A 80 7.57 -3.60 -20.17
C PRO A 80 6.66 -4.03 -21.32
N GLY A 81 6.20 -3.06 -22.12
CA GLY A 81 5.64 -3.36 -23.43
C GLY A 81 4.39 -2.59 -23.81
N SER A 82 4.60 -1.44 -24.42
CA SER A 82 3.80 -0.98 -25.57
C SER A 82 4.77 -0.33 -26.55
N PRO A 83 4.99 -0.88 -27.77
CA PRO A 83 5.64 -0.11 -28.81
C PRO A 83 4.67 1.00 -29.24
N THR A 84 5.15 2.24 -29.21
CA THR A 84 4.49 3.37 -29.85
C THR A 84 4.44 3.15 -31.37
N PRO A 85 3.36 3.59 -32.06
CA PRO A 85 3.30 3.60 -33.51
C PRO A 85 4.36 4.53 -34.14
#